data_AF-A0A938KDT4-F1
#
_entry.id   AF-A0A938KDT4-F1
#
_cell.length_a   1.000
_cell.length_b   1.000
_cell.length_c   1.000
_cell.angle_alpha   90.00
_cell.angle_beta   90.00
_cell.angle_gamma   90.00
#
_symmetry.space_group_name_H-M   'P 1'
#
loop_
_entity.id
_entity.type
_entity.pdbx_description
1 polymer ?
#
loop_
_entity_poly.entity_id
_entity_poly.type
_entity_poly.pdbx_seq_one_letter_code
_entity_poly.pdbx_strand_id
1 'polypeptide(L)'
;MVLKFHPLQERVERLTGSHGLKMIRAMEKTIYPRSPRETMAGWVHLPRFIDKIRLHLAGKLPADYEENFTKGFDEAWLKAAGVPAETFIQIVKDSLTDGEVFDWVLRNLKKTDAEKAAFNQWVLNRGSDTEDMKSRLKWRKEQAGLAQRDDIRTFVDFIDADEKRI
;
A
#
# COMPACT_ATOMS: atom_id res chain seq x y z
N MET A 1 42.42 13.81 -25.34
CA MET A 1 42.55 14.11 -23.91
C MET A 1 41.19 13.85 -23.26
N VAL A 2 40.99 12.66 -22.69
CA VAL A 2 39.69 12.24 -22.13
C VAL A 2 39.54 12.86 -20.74
N LEU A 3 38.66 13.85 -20.61
CA LEU A 3 38.21 14.31 -19.29
C LEU A 3 37.40 13.17 -18.66
N LYS A 4 38.00 12.46 -17.70
CA LYS A 4 37.27 11.54 -16.82
C LYS A 4 36.32 12.36 -15.95
N PHE A 5 35.04 12.40 -16.32
CA PHE A 5 33.99 12.84 -15.42
C PHE A 5 33.95 11.89 -14.22
N HIS A 6 34.36 12.37 -13.05
CA HIS A 6 34.09 11.68 -11.79
C HIS A 6 32.58 11.75 -11.51
N PRO A 7 31.90 10.61 -11.29
CA PRO A 7 30.47 10.60 -11.04
C PRO A 7 30.17 11.27 -9.69
N LEU A 8 29.13 12.10 -9.68
CA LEU A 8 28.63 12.86 -8.53
C LEU A 8 28.42 12.03 -7.25
N GLN A 9 28.28 10.70 -7.37
CA GLN A 9 28.15 9.76 -6.24
C GLN A 9 29.35 9.78 -5.29
N GLU A 10 30.58 9.79 -5.80
CA GLU A 10 31.80 9.74 -4.97
C GLU A 10 32.05 11.03 -4.17
N ARG A 11 31.44 12.14 -4.59
CA ARG A 11 31.56 13.43 -3.91
C ARG A 11 30.57 13.55 -2.75
N VAL A 12 29.42 12.90 -2.87
CA VAL A 12 28.39 12.83 -1.82
C VAL A 12 28.79 11.84 -0.71
N GLU A 13 29.38 10.69 -1.06
CA GLU A 13 29.90 9.71 -0.08
C GLU A 13 30.98 10.30 0.85
N ARG A 14 31.82 11.21 0.33
CA ARG A 14 32.87 11.88 1.11
C ARG A 14 32.34 12.99 2.03
N LEU A 15 31.19 13.59 1.72
CA LEU A 15 30.64 14.73 2.47
C LEU A 15 29.62 14.32 3.52
N THR A 16 28.92 13.20 3.30
CA THR A 16 27.98 12.65 4.27
C THR A 16 28.33 11.19 4.50
N GLY A 17 28.91 10.88 5.66
CA GLY A 17 29.17 9.49 6.04
C GLY A 17 27.89 8.63 5.97
N SER A 18 28.01 7.31 6.16
CA SER A 18 26.89 6.35 6.07
C SER A 18 25.60 6.81 6.79
N HIS A 19 25.73 7.54 7.91
CA HIS A 19 24.62 8.16 8.63
C HIS A 19 23.95 9.32 7.88
N GLY A 20 24.71 10.22 7.26
CA GLY A 20 24.16 11.34 6.48
C GLY A 20 23.51 10.88 5.17
N LEU A 21 24.03 9.81 4.54
CA LEU A 21 23.38 9.20 3.39
C LEU A 21 22.04 8.54 3.76
N LYS A 22 21.95 7.89 4.93
CA LYS A 22 20.67 7.41 5.50
C LYS A 22 19.69 8.56 5.74
N MET A 23 20.17 9.72 6.20
CA MET A 23 19.32 10.88 6.45
C MET A 23 18.82 11.56 5.17
N ILE A 24 19.66 11.69 4.15
CA ILE A 24 19.23 12.22 2.85
C ILE A 24 18.21 11.29 2.20
N ARG A 25 18.39 9.97 2.31
CA ARG A 25 17.42 8.97 1.83
C ARG A 25 16.11 8.99 2.62
N ALA A 26 16.15 9.34 3.90
CA ALA A 26 14.97 9.55 4.75
C ALA A 26 14.26 10.89 4.48
N MET A 27 14.89 11.83 3.77
CA MET A 27 14.26 13.08 3.31
C MET A 27 13.61 12.95 1.93
N GLU A 28 13.65 11.78 1.28
CA GLU A 28 12.77 11.51 0.13
C GLU A 28 11.32 11.51 0.62
N LYS A 29 10.48 12.31 -0.04
CA LYS A 29 9.03 12.36 0.22
C LYS A 29 8.46 10.95 0.13
N THR A 30 8.01 10.41 1.27
CA THR A 30 7.35 9.10 1.33
C THR A 30 6.23 9.03 0.31
N ILE A 31 6.29 8.06 -0.59
CA ILE A 31 5.25 7.83 -1.58
C ILE A 31 4.22 6.90 -0.96
N TYR A 32 3.05 7.45 -0.64
CA TYR A 32 1.94 6.67 -0.14
C TYR A 32 1.18 6.01 -1.29
N PRO A 33 0.87 4.70 -1.21
CA PRO A 33 -0.15 4.09 -2.05
C PRO A 33 -1.47 4.85 -1.93
N ARG A 34 -2.35 4.78 -2.94
CA ARG A 34 -3.71 5.37 -2.88
C ARG A 34 -4.49 4.96 -1.64
N SER A 35 -5.54 5.72 -1.31
CA SER A 35 -6.43 5.41 -0.18
C SER A 35 -7.01 3.99 -0.32
N PRO A 36 -7.21 3.24 0.79
CA PRO A 36 -7.93 1.97 0.76
C PRO A 36 -9.38 2.12 0.25
N ARG A 37 -9.94 3.33 0.27
CA ARG A 37 -11.28 3.64 -0.23
C ARG A 37 -11.37 3.72 -1.75
N GLU A 38 -10.25 3.94 -2.43
CA GLU A 38 -10.22 3.98 -3.88
C GLU A 38 -10.70 2.66 -4.45
N THR A 39 -11.55 2.76 -5.48
CA THR A 39 -12.26 1.62 -6.05
C THR A 39 -11.90 1.44 -7.51
N MET A 40 -11.64 0.20 -7.92
CA MET A 40 -11.41 -0.18 -9.31
C MET A 40 -12.08 -1.52 -9.61
N ALA A 41 -12.74 -1.63 -10.76
CA ALA A 41 -13.47 -2.83 -11.18
C ALA A 41 -14.50 -3.35 -10.13
N GLY A 42 -15.02 -2.44 -9.31
CA GLY A 42 -15.95 -2.74 -8.21
C GLY A 42 -15.29 -3.21 -6.90
N TRP A 43 -13.95 -3.20 -6.81
CA TRP A 43 -13.21 -3.57 -5.60
C TRP A 43 -12.57 -2.35 -4.95
N VAL A 44 -12.89 -2.09 -3.68
CA VAL A 44 -12.10 -1.17 -2.85
C VAL A 44 -10.71 -1.76 -2.62
N HIS A 45 -9.74 -0.95 -2.21
CA HIS A 45 -8.35 -1.35 -1.91
C HIS A 45 -7.53 -1.88 -3.11
N LEU A 46 -8.15 -2.32 -4.21
CA LEU A 46 -7.45 -2.79 -5.40
C LEU A 46 -6.45 -1.74 -5.97
N PRO A 47 -6.85 -0.47 -6.18
CA PRO A 47 -5.90 0.59 -6.60
C PRO A 47 -4.68 0.71 -5.69
N ARG A 48 -4.92 0.64 -4.38
CA ARG A 48 -3.88 0.70 -3.35
C ARG A 48 -2.95 -0.50 -3.42
N PHE A 49 -3.49 -1.71 -3.62
CA PHE A 49 -2.67 -2.91 -3.74
C PHE A 49 -1.79 -2.90 -4.99
N ILE A 50 -2.32 -2.40 -6.12
CA ILE A 50 -1.53 -2.18 -7.35
C ILE A 50 -0.36 -1.23 -7.08
N ASP A 51 -0.60 -0.11 -6.39
CA ASP A 51 0.46 0.83 -6.03
C ASP A 51 1.52 0.19 -5.12
N LYS A 52 1.09 -0.59 -4.12
CA LYS A 52 2.01 -1.32 -3.23
C LYS A 52 2.92 -2.27 -4.04
N ILE A 53 2.35 -3.00 -4.99
CA ILE A 53 3.13 -3.91 -5.86
C ILE A 53 4.11 -3.12 -6.72
N ARG A 54 3.69 -2.05 -7.38
CA ARG A 54 4.59 -1.22 -8.21
C ARG A 54 5.72 -0.58 -7.40
N LEU A 55 5.41 -0.08 -6.21
CA LEU A 55 6.41 0.45 -5.29
C LEU A 55 7.38 -0.63 -4.82
N HIS A 56 6.88 -1.83 -4.50
CA HIS A 56 7.71 -2.97 -4.10
C HIS A 56 8.67 -3.38 -5.22
N LEU A 57 8.17 -3.55 -6.45
CA LEU A 57 8.97 -3.88 -7.63
C LEU A 57 10.03 -2.82 -7.96
N ALA A 58 9.75 -1.55 -7.63
CA ALA A 58 10.68 -0.44 -7.79
C ALA A 58 11.68 -0.28 -6.64
N GLY A 59 11.59 -1.09 -5.56
CA GLY A 59 12.40 -0.92 -4.35
C GLY A 59 12.11 0.37 -3.59
N LYS A 60 10.87 0.88 -3.71
CA LYS A 60 10.40 2.16 -3.15
C LYS A 60 9.23 2.00 -2.18
N LEU A 61 8.80 0.78 -1.89
CA LEU A 61 7.79 0.54 -0.86
C LEU A 61 8.41 0.90 0.50
N PRO A 62 7.80 1.77 1.32
CA PRO A 62 8.38 2.12 2.61
C PRO A 62 8.42 0.90 3.54
N ALA A 63 9.45 0.81 4.39
CA ALA A 63 9.73 -0.36 5.22
C ALA A 63 8.53 -0.80 6.07
N ASP A 64 7.77 0.15 6.62
CA ASP A 64 6.60 -0.13 7.47
C ASP A 64 5.46 -0.87 6.72
N TYR A 65 5.47 -0.82 5.39
CA TYR A 65 4.53 -1.57 4.55
C TYR A 65 5.02 -2.97 4.21
N GLU A 66 6.34 -3.22 4.21
CA GLU A 66 6.92 -4.49 3.78
C GLU A 66 6.46 -5.64 4.67
N GLU A 67 6.38 -5.43 5.99
CA GLU A 67 5.90 -6.44 6.94
C GLU A 67 4.48 -6.93 6.63
N ASN A 68 3.67 -6.03 6.03
CA ASN A 68 2.27 -6.25 5.69
C ASN A 68 2.02 -6.31 4.17
N PHE A 69 3.07 -6.42 3.36
CA PHE A 69 2.93 -6.65 1.92
C PHE A 69 2.33 -8.04 1.70
N THR A 70 1.32 -8.12 0.82
CA THR A 70 0.51 -9.33 0.56
C THR A 70 -0.21 -9.92 1.78
N LYS A 71 -0.34 -9.16 2.88
CA LYS A 71 -1.07 -9.52 4.10
C LYS A 71 -2.25 -8.59 4.35
N GLY A 72 -3.11 -8.95 5.31
CA GLY A 72 -4.24 -8.12 5.71
C GLY A 72 -5.24 -7.91 4.58
N PHE A 73 -5.49 -6.66 4.19
CA PHE A 73 -6.40 -6.34 3.08
C PHE A 73 -5.90 -6.87 1.73
N ASP A 74 -4.59 -6.95 1.49
CA ASP A 74 -4.04 -7.53 0.26
C ASP A 74 -4.39 -9.02 0.18
N GLU A 75 -4.14 -9.76 1.27
CA GLU A 75 -4.44 -11.20 1.35
C GLU A 75 -5.94 -11.46 1.22
N ALA A 76 -6.77 -10.64 1.89
CA ALA A 76 -8.21 -10.76 1.80
C ALA A 76 -8.70 -10.50 0.37
N TRP A 77 -8.13 -9.53 -0.35
CA TRP A 77 -8.46 -9.28 -1.75
C TRP A 77 -8.05 -10.47 -2.62
N LEU A 78 -6.84 -11.00 -2.46
CA LEU A 78 -6.35 -12.16 -3.21
C LEU A 78 -7.26 -13.40 -2.99
N LYS A 79 -7.66 -13.65 -1.74
CA LYS A 79 -8.61 -14.72 -1.38
C LYS A 79 -9.98 -14.51 -2.02
N ALA A 80 -10.53 -13.29 -1.95
CA ALA A 80 -11.83 -12.96 -2.53
C ALA A 80 -11.81 -13.06 -4.07
N ALA A 81 -10.73 -12.60 -4.69
CA ALA A 81 -10.49 -12.69 -6.13
C ALA A 81 -10.23 -14.12 -6.61
N GLY A 82 -9.68 -14.98 -5.75
CA GLY A 82 -9.26 -16.34 -6.11
C GLY A 82 -7.96 -16.38 -6.92
N VAL A 83 -7.04 -15.44 -6.65
CA VAL A 83 -5.77 -15.30 -7.38
C VAL A 83 -4.60 -15.44 -6.41
N PRO A 84 -3.58 -16.26 -6.71
CA PRO A 84 -2.35 -16.31 -5.91
C PRO A 84 -1.59 -14.98 -5.93
N ALA A 85 -0.86 -14.67 -4.86
CA ALA A 85 -0.15 -13.39 -4.71
C ALA A 85 0.87 -13.18 -5.84
N GLU A 86 1.70 -14.18 -6.09
CA GLU A 86 2.72 -14.21 -7.14
C GLU A 86 2.13 -14.00 -8.54
N THR A 87 0.98 -14.60 -8.83
CA THR A 87 0.27 -14.41 -10.10
C THR A 87 -0.17 -12.96 -10.26
N PHE A 88 -0.81 -12.39 -9.23
CA PHE A 88 -1.28 -11.02 -9.31
C PHE A 88 -0.13 -10.00 -9.37
N ILE A 89 0.97 -10.25 -8.65
CA ILE A 89 2.19 -9.45 -8.76
C ILE A 89 2.73 -9.47 -10.18
N GLN A 90 2.78 -10.64 -10.82
CA GLN A 90 3.26 -10.77 -12.20
C GLN A 90 2.36 -10.01 -13.19
N ILE A 91 1.03 -10.06 -13.01
CA ILE A 91 0.08 -9.28 -13.82
C ILE A 91 0.33 -7.78 -13.71
N VAL A 92 0.52 -7.27 -12.48
CA VAL A 92 0.80 -5.85 -12.26
C VAL A 92 2.17 -5.46 -12.82
N LYS A 93 3.17 -6.35 -12.75
CA LYS A 93 4.50 -6.15 -13.33
C LYS A 93 4.46 -6.04 -14.86
N ASP A 94 3.63 -6.85 -15.50
CA ASP A 94 3.50 -6.90 -16.96
C ASP A 94 2.53 -5.84 -17.51
N SER A 95 1.86 -5.09 -16.63
CA SER A 95 0.95 -4.00 -16.99
C SER A 95 1.62 -2.63 -16.82
N LEU A 96 1.59 -1.80 -17.87
CA LEU A 96 2.09 -0.44 -17.83
C LEU A 96 1.12 0.52 -17.13
N THR A 97 -0.18 0.29 -17.29
CA THR A 97 -1.23 1.21 -16.82
C THR A 97 -2.23 0.53 -15.90
N ASP A 98 -2.95 1.35 -15.14
CA ASP A 98 -4.11 0.89 -14.36
C ASP A 98 -5.24 0.34 -15.24
N GLY A 99 -5.40 0.87 -16.45
CA GLY A 99 -6.40 0.38 -17.41
C GLY A 99 -6.16 -1.08 -17.80
N GLU A 100 -4.90 -1.48 -17.98
CA GLU A 100 -4.56 -2.87 -18.32
C GLU A 100 -4.86 -3.83 -17.16
N VAL A 101 -4.58 -3.42 -15.91
CA VAL A 101 -4.93 -4.22 -14.72
C VAL A 101 -6.45 -4.30 -14.55
N PHE A 102 -7.16 -3.17 -14.71
CA PHE A 102 -8.63 -3.11 -14.68
C PHE A 102 -9.25 -4.08 -15.69
N ASP A 103 -8.77 -4.02 -16.92
CA ASP A 103 -9.21 -4.90 -18.00
C ASP A 103 -8.94 -6.38 -17.69
N TRP A 104 -7.75 -6.69 -17.17
CA TRP A 104 -7.43 -8.05 -16.76
C TRP A 104 -8.41 -8.54 -15.68
N VAL A 105 -8.70 -7.69 -14.68
CA VAL A 105 -9.64 -8.02 -13.60
C VAL A 105 -11.04 -8.31 -14.17
N LEU A 106 -11.57 -7.48 -15.05
CA LEU A 106 -12.90 -7.71 -15.65
C LEU A 106 -12.96 -8.97 -16.50
N ARG A 107 -11.90 -9.26 -17.26
CA ARG A 107 -11.86 -10.43 -18.15
C ARG A 107 -11.71 -11.74 -17.39
N ASN A 108 -10.91 -11.76 -16.32
CA ASN A 108 -10.50 -13.00 -15.65
C ASN A 108 -11.26 -13.29 -14.36
N LEU A 109 -11.64 -12.27 -13.58
CA LEU A 109 -12.33 -12.49 -12.32
C LEU A 109 -13.85 -12.59 -12.53
N LYS A 110 -14.39 -13.79 -12.33
CA LYS A 110 -15.84 -14.07 -12.43
C LYS A 110 -16.53 -13.95 -11.08
N LYS A 111 -16.40 -12.76 -10.48
CA LYS A 111 -17.00 -12.42 -9.18
C LYS A 111 -18.23 -11.55 -9.38
N THR A 112 -19.32 -11.94 -8.74
CA THR A 112 -20.59 -11.22 -8.74
C THR A 112 -20.46 -9.88 -8.00
N ASP A 113 -21.33 -8.93 -8.30
CA ASP A 113 -21.35 -7.66 -7.57
C ASP A 113 -21.67 -7.84 -6.09
N ALA A 114 -22.43 -8.89 -5.73
CA ALA A 114 -22.69 -9.25 -4.34
C ALA A 114 -21.41 -9.71 -3.60
N GLU A 115 -20.58 -10.54 -4.23
CA GLU A 115 -19.29 -10.96 -3.67
C GLU A 115 -18.34 -9.76 -3.49
N LYS A 116 -18.28 -8.86 -4.49
CA LYS A 116 -17.50 -7.62 -4.41
C LYS A 116 -18.00 -6.72 -3.28
N ALA A 117 -19.32 -6.53 -3.17
CA ALA A 117 -19.94 -5.72 -2.13
C ALA A 117 -19.66 -6.28 -0.73
N ALA A 118 -19.72 -7.61 -0.55
CA ALA A 118 -19.39 -8.25 0.71
C ALA A 118 -17.94 -8.00 1.13
N PHE A 119 -16.99 -8.15 0.19
CA PHE A 119 -15.59 -7.79 0.45
C PHE A 119 -15.43 -6.30 0.77
N ASN A 120 -16.05 -5.41 0.00
CA ASN A 120 -15.95 -3.97 0.20
C ASN A 120 -16.48 -3.57 1.57
N GLN A 121 -17.64 -4.10 1.98
CA GLN A 121 -18.20 -3.88 3.31
C GLN A 121 -17.28 -4.40 4.40
N TRP A 122 -16.66 -5.56 4.22
CA TRP A 122 -15.70 -6.08 5.18
C TRP A 122 -14.48 -5.15 5.33
N VAL A 123 -13.87 -4.69 4.23
CA VAL A 123 -12.73 -3.75 4.27
C VAL A 123 -13.12 -2.44 4.96
N LEU A 124 -14.25 -1.84 4.55
CA LEU A 124 -14.67 -0.53 5.03
C LEU A 124 -15.09 -0.54 6.50
N ASN A 125 -15.51 -1.67 7.06
CA ASN A 125 -15.91 -1.79 8.46
C ASN A 125 -14.81 -2.37 9.37
N ARG A 126 -13.73 -2.93 8.80
CA ARG A 126 -12.67 -3.61 9.56
C ARG A 126 -12.06 -2.68 10.62
N GLY A 127 -11.98 -3.16 11.86
CA GLY A 127 -11.57 -2.34 13.01
C GLY A 127 -12.74 -1.93 13.90
N SER A 128 -13.97 -2.01 13.39
CA SER A 128 -15.20 -1.76 14.16
C SER A 128 -16.09 -3.02 14.27
N ASP A 129 -15.73 -4.08 13.55
CA ASP A 129 -16.51 -5.30 13.31
C ASP A 129 -16.46 -6.31 14.46
N THR A 130 -15.32 -6.44 15.15
CA THR A 130 -15.16 -7.33 16.30
C THR A 130 -14.41 -6.65 17.44
N GLU A 131 -14.59 -7.12 18.69
CA GLU A 131 -13.89 -6.55 19.85
C GLU A 131 -12.37 -6.68 19.75
N ASP A 132 -11.85 -7.79 19.19
CA ASP A 132 -10.43 -7.96 18.93
C ASP A 132 -9.91 -6.91 17.94
N MET A 133 -10.68 -6.61 16.89
CA MET A 133 -10.29 -5.62 15.89
C MET A 133 -10.41 -4.19 16.41
N LYS A 134 -11.40 -3.89 17.26
CA LYS A 134 -11.49 -2.61 17.98
C LYS A 134 -10.29 -2.40 18.90
N SER A 135 -9.93 -3.44 19.65
CA SER A 135 -8.75 -3.42 20.53
C SER A 135 -7.46 -3.22 19.74
N ARG A 136 -7.32 -3.93 18.60
CA ARG A 136 -6.17 -3.76 17.71
C ARG A 136 -6.12 -2.36 17.08
N LEU A 137 -7.26 -1.80 16.67
CA LEU A 137 -7.33 -0.44 16.13
C LEU A 137 -6.95 0.59 17.19
N LYS A 138 -7.47 0.46 18.42
CA LYS A 138 -7.09 1.32 19.56
C LYS A 138 -5.57 1.27 19.79
N TRP A 139 -4.99 0.08 19.86
CA TRP A 139 -3.54 -0.09 20.01
C TRP A 139 -2.76 0.58 18.86
N ARG A 140 -3.18 0.41 17.60
CA ARG A 140 -2.54 1.08 16.45
C ARG A 140 -2.63 2.60 16.53
N LYS A 141 -3.76 3.16 16.96
CA LYS A 141 -3.93 4.61 17.18
C LYS A 141 -2.97 5.12 18.25
N GLU A 142 -2.79 4.38 19.36
CA GLU A 142 -1.84 4.73 20.42
C GLU A 142 -0.40 4.75 19.89
N GLN A 143 0.02 3.73 19.13
CA GLN A 143 1.37 3.69 18.54
C GLN A 143 1.64 4.83 17.56
N ALA A 144 0.62 5.30 16.85
CA ALA A 144 0.73 6.39 15.88
C ALA A 144 0.52 7.79 16.47
N GLY A 145 0.26 7.93 17.79
CA GLY A 145 -0.07 9.23 18.38
C GLY A 145 -1.42 9.80 17.97
N LEU A 146 -2.35 8.93 17.57
CA LEU A 146 -3.71 9.23 17.09
C LEU A 146 -4.79 8.75 18.06
N ALA A 147 -4.44 8.44 19.31
CA ALA A 147 -5.36 7.90 20.32
C ALA A 147 -6.60 8.79 20.54
N GLN A 148 -6.40 10.11 20.50
CA GLN A 148 -7.40 11.16 20.70
C GLN A 148 -8.36 11.37 19.51
N ARG A 149 -8.14 10.73 18.36
CA ARG A 149 -8.95 10.92 17.14
C ARG A 149 -10.18 10.03 17.16
N ASP A 150 -11.29 10.49 17.70
CA ASP A 150 -12.55 9.72 17.81
C ASP A 150 -13.27 9.50 16.45
N ASP A 151 -12.89 10.27 15.43
CA ASP A 151 -13.32 10.11 14.05
C ASP A 151 -12.68 8.89 13.37
N ILE A 152 -11.53 8.40 13.86
CA ILE A 152 -10.90 7.16 13.38
C ILE A 152 -11.59 5.96 14.01
N ARG A 153 -12.49 5.33 13.25
CA ARG A 153 -13.33 4.20 13.69
C ARG A 153 -13.00 2.87 13.03
N THR A 154 -12.25 2.89 11.94
CA THR A 154 -11.88 1.72 11.14
C THR A 154 -10.39 1.76 10.78
N PHE A 155 -9.82 0.64 10.33
CA PHE A 155 -8.46 0.64 9.79
C PHE A 155 -8.33 1.47 8.52
N VAL A 156 -9.41 1.63 7.76
CA VAL A 156 -9.42 2.47 6.56
C VAL A 156 -9.36 3.96 6.95
N ASP A 157 -10.05 4.38 8.02
CA ASP A 157 -9.85 5.72 8.61
C ASP A 157 -8.41 5.90 9.10
N PHE A 158 -7.89 4.91 9.84
CA PHE A 158 -6.55 4.98 10.41
C PHE A 158 -5.48 5.15 9.34
N ILE A 159 -5.56 4.36 8.26
CA ILE A 159 -4.62 4.45 7.14
C ILE A 159 -4.69 5.83 6.47
N ASP A 160 -5.89 6.35 6.23
CA ASP A 160 -6.02 7.66 5.61
C ASP A 160 -5.54 8.80 6.52
N ALA A 161 -5.74 8.71 7.83
CA ALA A 161 -5.21 9.68 8.79
C ALA A 161 -3.67 9.61 8.90
N ASP A 162 -3.12 8.40 9.00
CA ASP A 162 -1.67 8.15 9.09
C ASP A 162 -0.93 8.63 7.82
N GLU A 163 -1.59 8.48 6.66
CA GLU A 163 -1.10 8.97 5.37
C GLU A 163 -1.54 10.41 5.06
N LYS A 164 -2.04 11.14 6.07
CA LYS A 164 -2.32 12.58 6.04
C LYS A 164 -3.38 13.02 5.02
N ARG A 165 -4.37 12.15 4.77
CA ARG A 165 -5.54 12.48 3.94
C ARG A 165 -6.70 13.08 4.73
N ILE A 166 -6.79 12.78 6.03
CA ILE A 166 -7.82 13.28 6.96
C ILE A 166 -7.25 13.59 8.35
#